data_AF-A0AAQ0D9D9-F1
#
_entry.id   AF-A0AAQ0D9D9-F1
#
_cell.length_a   1.000
_cell.length_b   1.000
_cell.length_c   1.000
_cell.angle_alpha   90.00
_cell.angle_beta   90.00
_cell.angle_gamma   90.00
#
_symmetry.space_group_name_H-M   'P 1'
#
loop_
_entity.id
_entity.type
_entity.pdbx_description
1 polymer ?
#
loop_
_entity_poly.entity_id
_entity_poly.type
_entity_poly.pdbx_seq_one_letter_code
_entity_poly.pdbx_strand_id
1 'polypeptide(L)' 'MNNREDKKVEIIVFGDYQCPFCKMYERKVSPKINKDYLETNKASYHFVNAQLLGKESEQASRASYAVY' A
#
# COMPACT_ATOMS: atom_id res chain seq x y z
N MET A 1 6.45 -25.02 -20.11
CA MET A 1 6.76 -23.74 -19.46
C MET A 1 5.72 -23.48 -18.36
N ASN A 2 5.89 -24.09 -17.18
CA ASN A 2 5.02 -23.85 -16.03
C ASN A 2 5.92 -23.34 -14.91
N ASN A 3 6.04 -22.02 -14.81
CA ASN A 3 6.78 -21.38 -13.71
C ASN A 3 5.81 -20.51 -12.89
N ARG A 4 4.77 -21.15 -12.35
CA ARG A 4 3.99 -20.62 -11.22
C ARG A 4 4.53 -21.27 -9.95
N GLU A 5 5.83 -21.12 -9.70
CA GLU A 5 6.36 -21.29 -8.34
C GLU A 5 5.48 -20.46 -7.39
N ASP A 6 5.22 -21.00 -6.20
CA ASP A 6 4.26 -20.54 -5.17
C ASP A 6 4.41 -19.05 -4.80
N LYS A 7 4.06 -18.16 -5.71
CA LYS A 7 4.17 -16.72 -5.49
C LYS A 7 2.97 -16.32 -4.65
N LYS A 8 3.25 -16.00 -3.38
CA LYS A 8 2.30 -15.44 -2.43
C LYS A 8 1.54 -14.29 -3.12
N VAL A 9 0.21 -14.28 -2.96
CA VAL A 9 -0.64 -13.22 -3.52
C VAL A 9 -0.14 -11.86 -3.02
N GLU A 10 0.03 -10.89 -3.91
CA GLU A 10 0.55 -9.57 -3.56
C GLU A 10 -0.54 -8.51 -3.71
N ILE A 11 -0.73 -7.71 -2.66
CA ILE A 11 -1.64 -6.57 -2.65
C ILE A 11 -0.79 -5.31 -2.80
N ILE A 12 -0.94 -4.62 -3.93
CA ILE A 12 -0.24 -3.36 -4.21
C ILE A 12 -1.24 -2.21 -4.11
N VAL A 13 -0.95 -1.25 -3.25
CA VAL A 13 -1.78 -0.05 -3.06
C VAL A 13 -1.04 1.16 -3.58
N PHE A 14 -1.57 1.76 -4.64
CA PHE A 14 -1.13 3.07 -5.11
C PHE A 14 -1.90 4.14 -4.34
N GLY A 15 -1.17 4.92 -3.54
CA GLY A 15 -1.79 5.90 -2.66
C GLY A 15 -1.03 7.21 -2.60
N ASP A 16 -1.76 8.22 -2.16
CA ASP A 16 -1.25 9.56 -1.93
C ASP A 16 -1.61 9.98 -0.50
N TYR A 17 -0.62 10.48 0.24
CA TYR A 17 -0.80 10.89 1.64
C TYR A 17 -1.78 12.05 1.84
N GLN A 18 -2.00 12.88 0.82
CA GLN A 18 -2.97 13.97 0.86
C GLN A 18 -4.37 13.53 0.41
N CYS A 19 -4.54 12.31 -0.12
CA CYS A 19 -5.83 11.88 -0.66
C CYS A 19 -6.83 11.47 0.45
N PRO A 20 -8.02 12.10 0.52
CA PRO A 20 -9.02 11.79 1.54
C PRO A 20 -9.57 10.36 1.43
N PHE A 21 -9.65 9.81 0.21
CA PHE A 21 -10.06 8.43 -0.01
C PHE A 21 -8.97 7.44 0.43
N CYS A 22 -7.69 7.76 0.23
CA CYS A 22 -6.59 6.96 0.75
C CYS A 22 -6.61 6.93 2.30
N LYS A 23 -6.92 8.06 2.94
CA LYS A 23 -7.14 8.12 4.40
C LYS A 23 -8.32 7.27 4.86
N MET A 24 -9.44 7.27 4.13
CA MET A 24 -10.57 6.40 4.44
C MET A 24 -10.19 4.92 4.27
N TYR A 25 -9.46 4.57 3.21
CA TYR A 25 -8.94 3.23 2.98
C TYR A 25 -8.06 2.78 4.15
N GLU A 26 -7.10 3.62 4.56
CA GLU A 26 -6.20 3.36 5.69
C GLU A 26 -6.96 3.09 6.99
N ARG A 27 -8.03 3.85 7.28
CA ARG A 27 -8.82 3.68 8.50
C ARG A 27 -9.81 2.52 8.48
N LYS A 28 -10.40 2.21 7.32
CA LYS A 28 -11.57 1.30 7.24
C LYS A 28 -11.26 -0.04 6.57
N VAL A 29 -10.30 -0.08 5.66
CA VAL A 29 -10.04 -1.22 4.77
C VAL A 29 -8.70 -1.87 5.10
N SER A 30 -7.64 -1.08 5.24
CA SER A 30 -6.29 -1.58 5.57
C SER A 30 -6.26 -2.50 6.81
N PRO A 31 -6.97 -2.21 7.93
CA PRO A 31 -6.96 -3.08 9.10
C PRO A 31 -7.58 -4.46 8.84
N LYS A 32 -8.60 -4.51 7.98
CA LYS A 32 -9.24 -5.79 7.58
C LYS A 32 -8.30 -6.59 6.69
N ILE A 33 -7.64 -5.94 5.73
CA ILE A 33 -6.64 -6.57 4.87
C ILE A 33 -5.50 -7.16 5.73
N ASN A 34 -5.02 -6.39 6.71
CA ASN A 34 -3.97 -6.84 7.60
C ASN A 34 -4.36 -8.11 8.35
N LYS A 35 -5.51 -8.08 9.04
CA LYS A 35 -6.01 -9.22 9.83
C LYS A 35 -6.31 -10.45 8.98
N ASP A 36 -7.01 -10.27 7.86
CA ASP A 36 -7.58 -11.40 7.11
C ASP A 36 -6.54 -12.05 6.18
N TYR A 37 -5.53 -11.30 5.72
CA TYR A 37 -4.59 -11.74 4.69
C TYR A 37 -3.10 -11.61 5.04
N LEU A 38 -2.68 -10.56 5.74
CA LEU A 38 -1.24 -10.34 6.01
C LEU A 38 -0.77 -11.13 7.22
N GLU A 39 -1.49 -11.02 8.35
CA GLU A 39 -1.22 -11.76 9.59
C GLU A 39 -1.38 -13.28 9.40
N THR A 40 -2.31 -13.69 8.54
CA THR A 40 -2.51 -15.11 8.19
C THR A 40 -1.55 -15.62 7.12
N ASN A 41 -0.58 -14.79 6.70
CA ASN A 41 0.43 -15.11 5.70
C ASN A 41 -0.17 -15.56 4.34
N LYS A 42 -1.41 -15.13 4.02
CA LYS A 42 -2.07 -15.43 2.74
C LYS A 42 -1.66 -14.46 1.63
N ALA A 43 -1.27 -13.23 1.98
CA ALA A 43 -0.81 -12.23 1.03
C ALA A 43 0.40 -11.43 1.56
N SER A 44 1.14 -10.79 0.65
CA SER A 44 2.07 -9.70 0.94
C SER A 44 1.42 -8.34 0.61
N TYR A 45 1.97 -7.27 1.17
CA TYR A 45 1.47 -5.90 0.98
C TYR A 45 2.59 -4.96 0.57
N HIS A 46 2.34 -4.14 -0.44
CA HIS A 46 3.26 -3.11 -0.89
C HIS A 46 2.51 -1.80 -1.15
N PHE A 47 3.05 -0.68 -0.67
CA PHE A 47 2.47 0.65 -0.89
C PHE A 47 3.35 1.44 -1.86
N VAL A 48 2.74 2.03 -2.88
CA VAL A 48 3.41 2.85 -3.90
C VAL A 48 2.92 4.28 -3.79
N ASN A 49 3.87 5.20 -3.61
CA ASN A 49 3.59 6.63 -3.57
C ASN A 49 3.22 7.15 -4.97
N ALA A 50 1.96 7.58 -5.14
CA ALA A 50 1.42 7.96 -6.45
C ALA A 50 1.53 9.46 -6.79
N GLN A 51 1.79 10.33 -5.80
CA GLN A 51 2.06 11.78 -5.98
C GLN A 51 1.03 12.51 -6.89
N LEU A 52 -0.25 12.33 -6.62
CA LEU A 52 -1.37 12.79 -7.45
C LEU A 52 -1.80 14.24 -7.18
N LEU A 53 -1.58 14.77 -5.97
CA LEU A 53 -2.19 16.02 -5.51
C LEU A 53 -1.20 17.20 -5.39
N GLY A 54 -0.06 17.14 -6.10
CA GLY A 54 0.90 18.24 -6.22
C GLY A 54 2.04 18.21 -5.20
N LYS A 55 2.62 19.37 -4.90
CA LYS A 55 3.91 19.49 -4.18
C LYS A 55 3.89 18.89 -2.77
N GLU A 56 2.78 19.04 -2.05
CA GLU A 56 2.63 18.47 -0.71
C GLU A 56 2.64 16.93 -0.74
N SER A 57 2.05 16.33 -1.77
CA SER A 57 2.08 14.88 -1.98
C SER A 57 3.48 14.39 -2.36
N GLU A 58 4.21 15.15 -3.16
CA GLU A 58 5.62 14.88 -3.49
C GLU A 58 6.49 14.95 -2.23
N GLN A 59 6.32 15.98 -1.40
CA GLN A 59 7.04 16.12 -0.13
C GLN A 59 6.70 14.98 0.82
N ALA A 60 5.43 14.61 0.95
CA ALA A 60 5.02 13.48 1.77
C ALA A 60 5.59 12.15 1.24
N SER A 61 5.65 11.96 -0.08
CA SER A 61 6.31 10.82 -0.70
C SER A 61 7.81 10.76 -0.38
N ARG A 62 8.52 11.90 -0.44
CA ARG A 62 9.93 11.96 -0.06
C ARG A 62 10.13 11.66 1.43
N ALA A 63 9.27 12.22 2.29
CA ALA A 63 9.30 11.96 3.72
C ALA A 63 9.07 10.48 4.02
N SER A 64 8.11 9.84 3.35
CA SER A 64 7.89 8.39 3.45
C SER A 64 9.13 7.58 3.09
N TYR A 65 9.81 7.95 1.99
CA TYR A 65 11.00 7.23 1.55
C TYR A 65 12.20 7.44 2.48
N ALA A 66 12.27 8.58 3.17
CA ALA A 66 13.34 8.89 4.12
C ALA A 66 13.22 8.18 5.47
N VAL A 67 12.04 7.66 5.81
CA VAL A 67 11.78 6.91 7.07
C VAL A 67 12.12 5.42 6.92
N TYR A 68 12.15 4.93 5.68
CA TYR A 68 12.54 3.56 5.34
C TYR A 68 14.06 3.40 5.39
#